data_AF-D2ZWH4-F1
#
_entry.id   AF-D2ZWH4-F1
#
_cell.length_a   1.000
_cell.length_b   1.000
_cell.length_c   1.000
_cell.angle_alpha   90.00
_cell.angle_beta   90.00
_cell.angle_gamma   90.00
#
_symmetry.space_group_name_H-M   'P 1'
#
loop_
_entity.id
_entity.type
_entity.pdbx_description
1 polymer ?
#
loop_
_entity_poly.entity_id
_entity_poly.type
_entity_poly.pdbx_seq_one_letter_code
_entity_poly.pdbx_strand_id
1 'polypeptide(L)'
;MFKNKTHYQYRAKENTEHIMFVCICNAITDHEIKETIAAGASTMSDLQAQLGVATCCGCCSELAASFLNINNAQTTITAGINVQS
;
A
#
# COMPACT_ATOMS: atom_id res chain seq x y z
N MET A 1 -36.06 -9.99 16.24
CA MET A 1 -34.91 -9.17 16.68
C MET A 1 -33.70 -10.06 16.94
N PHE A 2 -33.02 -10.59 15.91
CA PHE A 2 -31.64 -11.10 15.99
C PHE A 2 -31.11 -11.21 14.55
N LYS A 3 -30.49 -10.15 14.00
CA LYS A 3 -29.67 -10.28 12.79
C LYS A 3 -28.26 -10.58 13.24
N ASN A 4 -27.82 -11.79 12.89
CA ASN A 4 -26.52 -12.40 13.15
C ASN A 4 -25.39 -11.40 12.83
N LYS A 5 -24.60 -11.01 13.84
CA LYS A 5 -23.58 -9.95 13.77
C LYS A 5 -22.22 -10.49 13.28
N THR A 6 -22.18 -11.10 12.10
CA THR A 6 -20.93 -11.40 11.38
C THR A 6 -20.72 -10.44 10.21
N HIS A 7 -21.17 -9.19 10.36
CA HIS A 7 -21.00 -8.15 9.36
C HIS A 7 -20.09 -7.08 9.97
N TYR A 8 -18.80 -7.09 9.58
CA TYR A 8 -17.95 -5.92 9.72
C TYR A 8 -18.64 -4.77 8.97
N GLN A 9 -19.34 -3.90 9.68
CA GLN A 9 -20.12 -2.81 9.10
C GLN A 9 -19.17 -1.68 8.68
N TYR A 10 -18.65 -1.75 7.45
CA TYR A 10 -18.05 -0.59 6.80
C TYR A 10 -19.19 0.33 6.35
N ARG A 11 -19.47 1.36 7.15
CA ARG A 11 -20.47 2.39 6.86
C ARG A 11 -19.97 3.24 5.68
N ALA A 12 -20.75 3.29 4.61
CA ALA A 12 -20.53 4.21 3.49
C ALA A 12 -20.53 5.67 3.99
N LYS A 13 -19.35 6.27 4.08
CA LYS A 13 -19.17 7.72 4.05
C LYS A 13 -18.30 8.03 2.83
N GLU A 14 -18.77 8.99 2.06
CA GLU A 14 -18.23 9.47 0.80
C GLU A 14 -16.78 9.95 1.05
N ASN A 15 -15.80 9.34 0.34
CA ASN A 15 -14.33 9.35 0.60
C ASN A 15 -13.84 8.54 1.82
N THR A 16 -14.08 7.23 1.85
CA THR A 16 -13.38 6.34 2.79
C THR A 16 -12.08 5.82 2.16
N GLU A 17 -10.95 6.43 2.50
CA GLU A 17 -9.63 5.84 2.25
C GLU A 17 -9.56 4.47 2.92
N HIS A 18 -9.42 3.42 2.11
CA HIS A 18 -9.29 2.05 2.60
C HIS A 18 -7.85 1.80 3.02
N ILE A 19 -7.59 1.86 4.32
CA ILE A 19 -6.29 1.53 4.90
C ILE A 19 -6.15 0.00 4.94
N MET A 20 -5.13 -0.55 4.28
CA MET A 20 -4.84 -1.97 4.31
C MET A 20 -3.64 -2.24 5.21
N PHE A 21 -3.79 -3.11 6.22
CA PHE A 21 -2.64 -3.58 6.98
C PHE A 21 -1.84 -4.59 6.16
N VAL A 22 -0.59 -4.24 5.86
CA VAL A 22 0.37 -5.11 5.17
C VAL A 22 1.14 -5.98 6.17
N CYS A 23 1.51 -5.42 7.33
CA CYS A 23 2.20 -6.16 8.39
C CYS A 23 1.38 -6.17 9.67
N ILE A 24 0.92 -7.35 10.07
CA ILE A 24 0.13 -7.50 11.31
C ILE A 24 1.02 -7.45 12.55
N CYS A 25 2.24 -8.00 12.50
CA CYS A 25 3.14 -8.04 13.65
C CYS A 25 3.48 -6.64 14.18
N ASN A 26 3.75 -5.71 13.27
CA ASN A 26 4.18 -4.35 13.60
C ASN A 26 3.12 -3.29 13.22
N ALA A 27 1.90 -3.73 12.90
CA ALA A 27 0.77 -2.87 12.53
C ALA A 27 1.06 -1.86 11.40
N ILE A 28 1.78 -2.29 10.36
CA ILE A 28 2.16 -1.41 9.24
C ILE A 28 1.13 -1.49 8.12
N THR A 29 0.70 -0.32 7.66
CA THR A 29 -0.28 -0.12 6.59
C THR A 29 0.36 0.07 5.22
N ASP A 30 -0.42 -0.11 4.17
CA ASP A 30 -0.01 0.18 2.80
C ASP A 30 0.26 1.67 2.59
N HIS A 31 -0.47 2.54 3.28
CA HIS A 31 -0.24 3.99 3.28
C HIS A 31 1.14 4.35 3.83
N GLU A 32 1.52 3.84 5.01
CA GLU A 32 2.83 4.09 5.61
C GLU A 32 3.98 3.60 4.71
N ILE A 33 3.79 2.45 4.04
CA ILE A 33 4.77 1.93 3.07
C ILE A 33 4.90 2.90 1.89
N LYS A 34 3.78 3.35 1.31
CA LYS A 34 3.79 4.31 0.19
C LYS A 34 4.43 5.64 0.57
N GLU A 35 4.12 6.18 1.75
CA GLU A 35 4.73 7.42 2.26
C GLU A 35 6.24 7.28 2.46
N THR A 36 6.69 6.15 3.00
CA THR A 36 8.11 5.87 3.22
C THR A 36 8.87 5.75 1.90
N ILE A 37 8.24 5.16 0.87
CA ILE A 37 8.80 5.11 -0.48
C ILE A 37 8.84 6.51 -1.10
N ALA A 38 7.77 7.30 -0.96
CA ALA A 38 7.74 8.68 -1.43
C ALA A 38 8.80 9.56 -0.74
N ALA A 39 9.17 9.22 0.50
CA ALA A 39 10.27 9.86 1.23
C ALA A 39 11.67 9.37 0.81
N GLY A 40 11.77 8.41 -0.13
CA GLY A 40 13.03 7.97 -0.75
C GLY A 40 13.48 6.55 -0.42
N ALA A 41 12.69 5.76 0.33
CA ALA A 41 13.00 4.35 0.51
C ALA A 41 12.89 3.59 -0.82
N SER A 42 13.94 2.84 -1.18
CA SER A 42 14.03 2.15 -2.48
C SER A 42 14.31 0.66 -2.35
N THR A 43 14.64 0.19 -1.15
CA THR A 43 14.95 -1.21 -0.88
C THR A 43 14.11 -1.77 0.27
N MET A 44 13.99 -3.09 0.34
CA MET A 44 13.36 -3.75 1.49
C MET A 44 14.11 -3.47 2.81
N SER A 45 15.43 -3.27 2.74
CA SER A 45 16.23 -2.89 3.91
C SER A 45 15.84 -1.51 4.42
N ASP A 46 15.53 -0.56 3.53
CA ASP A 46 15.07 0.78 3.93
C ASP A 46 13.72 0.70 4.64
N LEU A 47 12.77 -0.07 4.09
CA LEU A 47 11.45 -0.25 4.70
C LEU A 47 11.55 -0.96 6.06
N GLN A 48 12.43 -1.96 6.19
CA GLN A 48 12.71 -2.62 7.47
C GLN A 48 13.29 -1.65 8.49
N ALA A 49 14.25 -0.82 8.10
CA ALA A 49 14.89 0.13 9.00
C ALA A 49 13.94 1.25 9.47
N GLN A 50 13.06 1.73 8.58
CA GLN A 50 12.18 2.87 8.87
C GLN A 50 10.86 2.46 9.52
N LEU A 51 10.24 1.36 9.07
CA LEU A 51 8.91 0.93 9.52
C LEU A 51 8.95 -0.34 10.38
N GLY A 52 10.07 -1.05 10.40
CA GLY A 52 10.12 -2.38 11.02
C GLY A 52 9.34 -3.44 10.23
N VAL A 53 8.87 -3.18 9.00
CA VAL A 53 8.10 -4.16 8.23
C VAL A 53 8.88 -5.47 8.05
N ALA A 54 8.23 -6.63 8.16
CA ALA A 54 8.85 -7.95 8.00
C ALA A 54 10.00 -8.30 8.97
N THR A 55 10.19 -7.56 10.07
CA THR A 55 11.25 -7.84 11.08
C THR A 55 10.84 -8.87 12.15
N CYS A 56 9.58 -9.32 12.17
CA CYS A 56 9.06 -10.29 13.13
C CYS A 56 8.89 -11.69 12.51
N CYS A 57 7.75 -11.99 11.88
CA CYS A 57 7.49 -13.30 11.28
C CYS A 57 7.92 -13.42 9.81
N GLY A 58 8.16 -12.30 9.13
CA GLY A 58 8.56 -12.25 7.72
C GLY A 58 7.45 -12.53 6.69
N CYS A 59 6.23 -12.94 7.10
CA CYS A 59 5.16 -13.35 6.17
C CYS A 59 4.67 -12.24 5.23
N CYS A 60 4.86 -10.97 5.59
CA CYS A 60 4.46 -9.83 4.76
C CYS A 60 5.56 -9.35 3.80
N SER A 61 6.74 -10.00 3.79
CA SER A 61 7.92 -9.52 3.05
C SER A 61 7.68 -9.39 1.55
N GLU A 62 7.09 -10.40 0.91
CA GLU A 62 6.77 -10.39 -0.52
C GLU A 62 5.75 -9.30 -0.87
N LEU A 63 4.69 -9.16 -0.06
CA LEU A 63 3.68 -8.13 -0.26
C LEU A 63 4.28 -6.72 -0.08
N ALA A 64 5.09 -6.50 0.95
CA ALA A 64 5.78 -5.24 1.17
C ALA A 64 6.74 -4.90 0.01
N ALA A 65 7.49 -5.89 -0.50
CA ALA A 65 8.39 -5.71 -1.63
C ALA A 65 7.66 -5.33 -2.93
N SER A 66 6.42 -5.79 -3.11
CA SER A 66 5.63 -5.45 -4.30
C SER A 66 5.41 -3.93 -4.46
N PHE A 67 5.35 -3.16 -3.36
CA PHE A 67 5.18 -1.71 -3.40
C PHE A 67 6.41 -0.99 -3.96
N LEU A 68 7.62 -1.55 -3.80
CA LEU A 68 8.85 -0.99 -4.36
C LEU A 68 8.87 -1.10 -5.89
N ASN A 69 8.29 -2.17 -6.43
CA ASN A 69 8.29 -2.47 -7.87
C ASN A 69 7.28 -1.63 -8.67
N ILE A 70 6.23 -1.11 -8.03
CA ILE A 70 5.15 -0.36 -8.71
C ILE A 70 5.67 0.99 -9.25
N ASN A 71 6.66 1.61 -8.60
CA ASN A 71 7.18 2.92 -8.99
C ASN A 71 7.98 2.92 -10.30
N ASN A 72 8.34 1.74 -10.85
CA ASN A 72 9.05 1.65 -12.12
C ASN A 72 8.13 1.54 -13.35
N ALA A 73 6.81 1.39 -13.16
CA ALA A 73 5.85 1.17 -14.25
C ALA A 73 5.08 2.44 -14.71
N GLN A 74 5.22 3.58 -14.02
CA GLN A 74 4.64 4.87 -14.44
C GLN A 74 5.68 5.74 -15.16
N THR A 75 6.16 5.28 -16.31
CA THR A 75 6.92 6.12 -17.24
C THR A 75 6.24 6.05 -18.61
N THR A 76 5.78 7.21 -19.12
CA THR A 76 5.36 7.51 -20.51
C THR A 76 3.96 7.08 -21.02
N ILE A 77 2.91 7.83 -20.68
CA ILE A 77 1.81 8.11 -21.63
C ILE A 77 1.60 9.64 -21.67
N THR A 78 2.57 10.35 -22.25
CA THR A 78 2.41 11.74 -22.70
C THR A 78 3.19 11.92 -24.00
N ALA A 79 2.92 11.04 -24.96
CA ALA A 79 3.25 11.30 -26.36
C ALA A 79 1.94 11.70 -27.06
N GLY A 80 1.95 12.87 -27.70
CA GLY A 80 0.77 13.62 -28.10
C GLY A 80 -0.26 12.86 -28.91
N ILE A 81 -1.53 13.06 -28.54
CA ILE A 81 -2.67 12.84 -29.41
C ILE A 81 -2.90 14.18 -30.11
N ASN A 82 -2.26 14.40 -31.26
CA ASN A 82 -2.72 15.42 -32.20
C ASN A 82 -3.72 14.75 -33.15
N VAL A 83 -5.02 14.97 -32.92
CA VAL A 83 -6.04 14.65 -33.92
C VAL A 83 -6.37 15.94 -34.68
N GLN A 84 -5.76 16.07 -35.86
CA GLN A 84 -6.15 17.06 -36.86
C GLN A 84 -6.45 16.32 -38.17
N SER A 85 -7.75 16.16 -38.44
CA SER A 85 -8.47 16.42 -39.70
C SER A 85 -9.87 15.83 -39.59
#